data_AF-A0A3C0PB48-F1
#
_entry.id   AF-A0A3C0PB48-F1
#
_cell.length_a   1.000
_cell.length_b   1.000
_cell.length_c   1.000
_cell.angle_alpha   90.00
_cell.angle_beta   90.00
_cell.angle_gamma   90.00
#
_symmetry.space_group_name_H-M   'P 1'
#
loop_
_entity.id
_entity.type
_entity.pdbx_description
1 polymer ?
#
loop_
_entity_poly.entity_id
_entity_poly.type
_entity_poly.pdbx_seq_one_letter_code
_entity_poly.pdbx_strand_id
1 'polypeptide(L)'
;MLCPKCYGRIKKDQNRCYHCGFNINQMQGASNKQAKKALKGIYKDDVLYTTEIPEDVSKKKLLLLTIFLGLFGANHFYVGKFWQGLYMCISSSLALVLAVVITALNLSSQTVIDKIFQFILIFQGVNLVLWLMSIVNVAFGRYKIPVYKDEFSKK
;
A
#
# COMPACT_ATOMS: atom_id res chain seq x y z
N MET A 1 11.30 -13.62 13.15
CA MET A 1 10.33 -12.92 12.27
C MET A 1 8.99 -12.80 12.97
N LEU A 2 8.07 -11.96 12.51
CA LEU A 2 6.70 -11.89 13.06
C LEU A 2 5.78 -12.80 12.23
N CYS A 3 4.86 -13.50 12.90
CA CYS A 3 3.84 -14.30 12.24
C CYS A 3 2.92 -13.40 11.40
N PRO A 4 2.66 -13.71 10.11
CA PRO A 4 1.78 -12.89 9.29
C PRO A 4 0.32 -12.95 9.74
N LYS A 5 -0.09 -14.00 10.47
CA LYS A 5 -1.47 -14.21 10.94
C LYS A 5 -1.75 -13.59 12.32
N CYS A 6 -0.88 -13.85 13.31
CA CYS A 6 -1.10 -13.41 14.70
C CYS A 6 -0.08 -12.39 15.22
N TYR A 7 0.90 -11.99 14.41
CA TYR A 7 2.01 -11.11 14.80
C TYR A 7 2.87 -11.59 15.99
N GLY A 8 2.72 -12.84 16.44
CA GLY A 8 3.60 -13.46 17.41
C GLY A 8 5.04 -13.61 16.89
N ARG A 9 6.03 -13.57 17.79
CA ARG A 9 7.43 -13.78 17.41
C ARG A 9 7.68 -15.25 17.07
N ILE A 10 8.26 -15.50 15.89
CA ILE A 10 8.69 -16.82 15.43
C ILE A 10 10.23 -16.83 15.38
N LYS A 11 10.84 -17.87 15.97
CA LYS A 11 12.28 -18.10 15.88
C LYS A 11 12.68 -18.41 14.43
N LYS A 12 13.87 -17.97 14.00
CA LYS A 12 14.28 -18.02 12.57
C LYS A 12 14.36 -19.44 11.99
N ASP A 13 14.58 -20.43 12.85
CA ASP A 13 14.70 -21.86 12.57
C ASP A 13 13.35 -22.59 12.52
N GLN A 14 12.25 -21.93 12.91
CA GLN A 14 10.94 -22.56 13.01
C GLN A 14 9.99 -22.07 11.92
N ASN A 15 9.42 -23.01 11.17
CA ASN A 15 8.43 -22.73 10.13
C ASN A 15 7.00 -22.64 10.68
N ARG A 16 6.78 -22.96 11.96
CA ARG A 16 5.45 -22.96 12.57
C ARG A 16 5.37 -21.97 13.72
N CYS A 17 4.31 -21.16 13.74
CA CYS A 17 4.07 -20.23 14.83
C CYS A 17 3.59 -20.96 16.09
N TYR A 18 4.26 -20.76 17.23
CA TYR A 18 3.84 -21.34 18.52
C TYR A 18 2.50 -20.79 19.03
N HIS A 19 2.18 -19.53 18.72
CA HIS A 19 0.96 -18.88 19.23
C HIS A 19 -0.31 -19.27 18.47
N CYS A 20 -0.25 -19.38 17.14
CA CYS A 20 -1.43 -19.63 16.31
C CYS A 20 -1.35 -20.89 15.44
N GLY A 21 -0.24 -21.64 15.52
CA GLY A 21 -0.02 -22.85 14.74
C GLY A 21 0.21 -22.66 13.24
N PHE A 22 0.14 -21.43 12.72
CA PHE A 22 0.29 -21.12 11.29
C PHE A 22 1.66 -21.56 10.76
N ASN A 23 1.67 -22.27 9.63
CA ASN A 23 2.89 -22.72 8.99
C ASN A 23 3.30 -21.73 7.88
N ILE A 24 4.47 -21.13 8.02
CA ILE A 24 5.04 -20.15 7.08
C ILE A 24 5.15 -20.75 5.67
N ASN A 25 5.38 -22.06 5.53
CA ASN A 25 5.46 -22.73 4.24
C ASN A 25 4.14 -22.67 3.47
N GLN A 26 3.00 -22.46 4.14
CA GLN A 26 1.70 -22.26 3.47
C GLN A 26 1.65 -20.96 2.66
N MET A 27 2.58 -20.03 2.88
CA MET A 27 2.72 -18.81 2.09
C MET A 27 3.24 -19.09 0.67
N GLN A 28 3.87 -20.26 0.43
CA GLN A 28 4.31 -20.65 -0.92
C GLN A 28 3.10 -20.84 -1.84
N GLY A 29 3.16 -20.21 -3.01
CA GLY A 29 2.07 -20.20 -4.00
C GLY A 29 0.93 -19.25 -3.67
N ALA A 30 1.02 -18.42 -2.61
CA ALA A 30 0.01 -17.41 -2.33
C ALA A 30 0.05 -16.29 -3.38
N SER A 31 -1.12 -15.87 -3.87
CA SER A 31 -1.23 -14.93 -5.00
C SER A 31 -1.82 -13.59 -4.56
N ASN A 32 -1.30 -12.49 -5.13
CA ASN A 32 -1.87 -11.16 -4.95
C ASN A 32 -3.24 -11.01 -5.65
N LYS A 33 -3.41 -11.62 -6.83
CA LYS A 33 -4.65 -11.62 -7.60
C LYS A 33 -5.79 -12.27 -6.84
N GLN A 34 -5.52 -13.39 -6.15
CA GLN A 34 -6.49 -14.00 -5.25
C GLN A 34 -6.76 -13.11 -4.05
N ALA A 35 -5.73 -12.48 -3.47
CA ALA A 35 -5.89 -11.54 -2.35
C ALA A 35 -6.82 -10.37 -2.71
N LYS A 36 -6.70 -9.81 -3.92
CA LYS A 36 -7.60 -8.75 -4.40
C LYS A 36 -9.05 -9.20 -4.52
N LYS A 37 -9.30 -10.47 -4.85
CA LYS A 37 -10.65 -11.05 -4.86
C LYS A 37 -11.16 -11.25 -3.43
N ALA A 38 -10.32 -11.81 -2.55
CA ALA A 38 -10.65 -12.03 -1.14
C ALA A 38 -10.97 -10.71 -0.40
N LEU A 39 -10.20 -9.65 -0.66
CA LEU A 39 -10.44 -8.30 -0.09
C LEU A 39 -11.79 -7.69 -0.49
N LYS A 40 -12.40 -8.13 -1.60
CA LYS A 40 -13.73 -7.69 -2.05
C LYS A 40 -14.86 -8.59 -1.56
N GLY A 41 -14.53 -9.77 -1.03
CA GLY A 41 -15.49 -10.79 -0.62
C GLY A 41 -15.54 -10.98 0.90
N ILE A 42 -15.94 -12.19 1.30
CA ILE A 42 -16.14 -12.57 2.70
C ILE A 42 -14.80 -12.88 3.40
N TYR A 43 -13.79 -13.31 2.64
CA TYR A 43 -12.48 -13.73 3.16
C TYR A 43 -11.50 -12.59 3.42
N LYS A 44 -11.99 -11.40 3.74
CA LYS A 44 -11.14 -10.20 3.91
C LYS A 44 -10.14 -10.36 5.06
N ASP A 45 -10.55 -11.03 6.13
CA ASP A 45 -9.73 -11.22 7.34
C ASP A 45 -8.67 -12.32 7.18
N ASP A 46 -8.80 -13.16 6.16
CA ASP A 46 -7.84 -14.23 5.83
C ASP A 46 -6.70 -13.75 4.91
N VAL A 47 -6.71 -12.46 4.52
CA VAL A 47 -5.66 -11.86 3.68
C VAL A 47 -4.44 -11.54 4.53
N LEU A 48 -3.33 -12.18 4.18
CA LEU A 48 -2.05 -12.00 4.87
C LEU A 48 -1.14 -11.04 4.10
N TYR A 49 -0.16 -10.45 4.78
CA TYR A 49 0.82 -9.56 4.16
C TYR A 49 2.21 -10.19 4.18
N THR A 50 2.86 -10.22 3.02
CA THR A 50 4.24 -10.70 2.86
C THR A 50 5.15 -9.60 2.31
N THR A 51 6.44 -9.64 2.62
CA THR A 51 7.45 -8.80 1.97
C THR A 51 8.05 -9.48 0.74
N GLU A 52 7.86 -10.79 0.59
CA GLU A 52 8.26 -11.53 -0.60
C GLU A 52 7.31 -11.21 -1.75
N ILE A 53 7.87 -10.97 -2.92
CA ILE A 53 7.08 -10.58 -4.09
C ILE A 53 6.48 -11.86 -4.69
N PRO A 54 5.14 -11.99 -4.73
CA PRO A 54 4.51 -13.18 -5.29
C PRO A 54 4.71 -13.22 -6.81
N GLU A 55 4.64 -14.42 -7.40
CA GLU A 55 4.92 -14.66 -8.82
C GLU A 55 4.03 -13.83 -9.77
N ASP A 56 2.84 -13.46 -9.32
CA ASP A 56 1.88 -12.67 -10.09
C ASP A 56 2.12 -11.15 -10.05
N VAL A 57 3.12 -10.69 -9.29
CA VAL A 57 3.51 -9.28 -9.18
C VAL A 57 4.92 -9.07 -9.71
N SER A 58 5.07 -8.21 -10.72
CA SER A 58 6.38 -7.85 -11.24
C SER A 58 7.04 -6.77 -10.38
N LYS A 59 8.21 -7.06 -9.80
CA LYS A 59 9.02 -6.08 -9.03
C LYS A 59 9.34 -4.85 -9.87
N LYS A 60 9.74 -5.03 -11.13
CA LYS A 60 10.08 -3.93 -12.04
C LYS A 60 8.88 -3.02 -12.29
N LYS A 61 7.72 -3.60 -12.56
CA LYS A 61 6.47 -2.84 -12.76
C LYS A 61 6.04 -2.11 -11.48
N LEU A 62 6.13 -2.77 -10.32
CA LEU A 62 5.83 -2.16 -9.03
C LEU A 62 6.75 -0.95 -8.76
N LEU A 63 8.05 -1.09 -8.99
CA LEU A 63 9.03 -0.01 -8.79
C LEU A 63 8.77 1.16 -9.74
N LEU A 64 8.55 0.90 -11.03
CA LEU A 64 8.25 1.95 -12.02
C LEU A 64 6.95 2.70 -11.66
N LEU A 65 5.89 1.97 -11.29
CA LEU A 65 4.64 2.60 -10.84
C LEU A 65 4.84 3.42 -9.56
N THR A 66 5.74 3.00 -8.68
CA THR A 66 6.04 3.72 -7.44
C THR A 66 6.83 5.00 -7.73
N ILE A 67 7.80 4.98 -8.64
CA ILE A 67 8.60 6.16 -9.00
C ILE A 67 7.75 7.19 -9.76
N PHE A 68 7.04 6.76 -10.81
CA PHE A 68 6.36 7.70 -11.72
C PHE A 68 4.95 8.07 -11.29
N LEU A 69 4.18 7.13 -10.74
CA LEU A 69 2.78 7.35 -10.36
C LEU A 69 2.51 7.11 -8.87
N GLY A 70 3.57 6.99 -8.06
CA GLY A 70 3.43 6.70 -6.63
C GLY A 70 2.79 7.85 -5.86
N LEU A 71 2.99 9.10 -6.27
CA LEU A 71 2.33 10.27 -5.67
C LEU A 71 0.80 10.21 -5.78
N PHE A 72 0.27 9.52 -6.79
CA PHE A 72 -1.16 9.26 -6.97
C PHE A 72 -1.59 7.89 -6.42
N GLY A 73 -0.69 7.17 -5.74
CA GLY A 73 -0.99 5.88 -5.13
C GLY A 73 -1.10 4.70 -6.10
N ALA A 74 -0.60 4.82 -7.35
CA ALA A 74 -0.74 3.76 -8.36
C ALA A 74 -0.10 2.43 -7.94
N ASN A 75 1.03 2.48 -7.23
CA ASN A 75 1.68 1.32 -6.62
C ASN A 75 0.79 0.61 -5.60
N HIS A 76 -0.01 1.36 -4.82
CA HIS A 76 -0.94 0.80 -3.84
C HIS A 76 -2.13 0.12 -4.54
N PHE A 77 -2.70 0.74 -5.57
CA PHE A 77 -3.75 0.11 -6.38
C PHE A 77 -3.24 -1.13 -7.11
N TYR A 78 -2.00 -1.10 -7.61
CA TYR A 78 -1.38 -2.22 -8.29
C TYR A 78 -1.26 -3.47 -7.41
N VAL A 79 -1.05 -3.32 -6.10
CA VAL A 79 -1.01 -4.47 -5.16
C VAL A 79 -2.33 -4.70 -4.41
N GLY A 80 -3.36 -3.87 -4.62
CA GLY A 80 -4.68 -4.05 -3.97
C GLY A 80 -4.85 -3.35 -2.63
N LYS A 81 -3.94 -2.44 -2.23
CA LYS A 81 -4.08 -1.59 -1.04
C LYS A 81 -4.96 -0.36 -1.34
N PHE A 82 -6.25 -0.61 -1.51
CA PHE A 82 -7.20 0.38 -2.02
C PHE A 82 -7.25 1.68 -1.19
N TRP A 83 -7.36 1.58 0.15
CA TRP A 83 -7.49 2.76 1.02
C TRP A 83 -6.27 3.68 1.01
N GLN A 84 -5.06 3.09 1.02
CA GLN A 84 -3.83 3.88 0.92
C GLN A 84 -3.73 4.56 -0.45
N GLY A 85 -4.02 3.82 -1.53
CA GLY A 85 -4.04 4.40 -2.87
C GLY A 85 -5.07 5.52 -3.01
N LEU A 86 -6.26 5.33 -2.45
CA LEU A 86 -7.34 6.32 -2.51
C LEU A 86 -6.98 7.61 -1.79
N TYR A 87 -6.42 7.53 -0.59
CA TYR A 87 -5.92 8.71 0.13
C TYR A 87 -4.89 9.48 -0.69
N MET A 88 -3.86 8.79 -1.21
CA MET A 88 -2.79 9.44 -1.99
C MET A 88 -3.34 10.07 -3.28
N CYS A 89 -4.27 9.38 -3.96
CA CYS A 89 -4.92 9.85 -5.17
C CYS A 89 -5.74 11.13 -4.93
N ILE A 90 -6.61 11.13 -3.90
CA ILE A 90 -7.45 12.29 -3.57
C ILE A 90 -6.59 13.47 -3.14
N SER A 91 -5.62 13.25 -2.25
CA SER A 91 -4.74 14.32 -1.75
C SER A 91 -3.97 14.99 -2.89
N SER A 92 -3.31 14.20 -3.75
CA SER A 92 -2.55 14.74 -4.88
C SER A 92 -3.43 15.41 -5.92
N SER A 93 -4.60 14.83 -6.23
CA SER A 93 -5.51 15.40 -7.23
C SER A 93 -6.11 16.71 -6.75
N LEU A 94 -6.52 16.80 -5.48
CA LEU A 94 -7.08 18.02 -4.90
C LEU A 94 -6.03 19.14 -4.86
N ALA A 95 -4.80 18.83 -4.42
CA ALA A 95 -3.70 19.79 -4.40
C ALA A 95 -3.37 20.29 -5.82
N LEU A 96 -3.33 19.39 -6.81
CA LEU A 96 -3.05 19.74 -8.20
C LEU A 96 -4.16 20.63 -8.80
N VAL A 97 -5.43 20.23 -8.64
CA VAL A 97 -6.57 21.00 -9.17
C VAL A 97 -6.59 22.39 -8.55
N LEU A 98 -6.42 22.50 -7.22
CA LEU A 98 -6.43 23.80 -6.56
C LEU A 98 -5.24 24.68 -7.01
N ALA A 99 -4.04 24.11 -7.16
CA ALA A 99 -2.87 24.84 -7.65
C ALA A 99 -3.10 25.38 -9.08
N VAL A 100 -3.71 24.57 -9.96
CA VAL A 100 -4.05 24.98 -11.33
C VAL A 100 -5.09 26.09 -11.32
N VAL A 101 -6.15 25.98 -10.52
CA VAL A 101 -7.21 26.99 -10.42
C VAL A 101 -6.65 28.32 -9.89
N ILE A 102 -5.84 28.28 -8.83
CA ILE A 102 -5.20 29.48 -8.25
C ILE A 102 -4.35 30.19 -9.31
N THR A 103 -3.54 29.43 -10.03
CA THR A 103 -2.62 29.98 -11.05
C THR A 103 -3.38 30.50 -12.27
N ALA A 104 -4.38 29.76 -12.76
CA ALA A 104 -5.13 30.13 -13.97
C ALA A 104 -6.02 31.36 -13.76
N LEU A 105 -6.59 31.52 -12.56
CA LEU A 105 -7.49 32.62 -12.23
C LEU A 105 -6.79 33.78 -11.49
N ASN A 106 -5.47 33.71 -11.30
CA ASN A 106 -4.67 34.68 -10.54
C ASN A 106 -5.26 34.99 -9.14
N LEU A 107 -5.74 33.96 -8.44
CA LEU A 107 -6.41 34.10 -7.15
C LEU A 107 -5.44 34.17 -5.95
N SER A 108 -4.14 34.26 -6.20
CA SER A 108 -3.07 34.27 -5.19
C SER A 108 -3.07 35.48 -4.26
N SER A 109 -3.88 36.51 -4.55
CA SER A 109 -4.06 37.67 -3.66
C SER A 109 -5.20 37.47 -2.65
N GLN A 110 -6.01 36.41 -2.78
CA GLN A 110 -7.13 36.15 -1.89
C GLN A 110 -6.68 35.36 -0.66
N THR A 111 -6.69 36.04 0.50
CA THR A 111 -6.24 35.50 1.79
C THR A 111 -6.93 34.19 2.18
N VAL A 112 -8.21 34.00 1.84
CA VAL A 112 -8.95 32.77 2.14
C VAL A 112 -8.44 31.59 1.33
N ILE A 113 -8.22 31.78 0.02
CA ILE A 113 -7.79 30.72 -0.89
C ILE A 113 -6.37 30.27 -0.55
N ASP A 114 -5.49 31.20 -0.21
CA ASP A 114 -4.13 30.89 0.25
C ASP A 114 -4.13 30.05 1.52
N LYS A 115 -5.00 30.36 2.50
CA LYS A 115 -5.11 29.56 3.74
C LYS A 115 -5.62 28.14 3.47
N ILE A 116 -6.61 28.00 2.57
CA ILE A 116 -7.11 26.67 2.15
C ILE A 116 -5.99 25.89 1.46
N PHE A 117 -5.24 26.52 0.57
CA PHE A 117 -4.12 25.88 -0.13
C PHE A 117 -3.02 25.44 0.85
N GLN A 118 -2.63 26.30 1.81
CA GLN A 118 -1.68 25.96 2.87
C GLN A 118 -2.14 24.76 3.70
N PHE A 119 -3.44 24.67 4.02
CA PHE A 119 -3.98 23.52 4.73
C PHE A 119 -3.88 22.22 3.92
N ILE A 120 -4.21 22.26 2.62
CA ILE A 120 -4.08 21.09 1.72
C ILE A 120 -2.62 20.67 1.56
N LEU A 121 -1.67 21.61 1.54
CA LEU A 121 -0.24 21.30 1.46
C LEU A 121 0.26 20.45 2.64
N ILE A 122 -0.38 20.52 3.82
CA ILE A 122 -0.05 19.64 4.96
C ILE A 122 -0.30 18.18 4.60
N PHE A 123 -1.46 17.87 4.02
CA PHE A 123 -1.80 16.53 3.55
C PHE A 123 -0.86 16.09 2.42
N GLN A 124 -0.51 17.01 1.53
CA GLN A 124 0.45 16.71 0.46
C GLN A 124 1.85 16.42 1.01
N GLY A 125 2.28 17.09 2.08
CA GLY A 125 3.52 16.79 2.79
C GLY A 125 3.53 15.38 3.37
N VAL A 126 2.44 14.95 4.02
CA VAL A 126 2.28 13.56 4.49
C VAL A 126 2.33 12.58 3.31
N ASN A 127 1.67 12.91 2.21
CA ASN A 127 1.66 12.10 1.00
C ASN A 127 3.06 11.92 0.40
N LEU A 128 3.87 12.99 0.36
CA LEU A 128 5.27 12.95 -0.08
C LEU A 128 6.10 11.99 0.78
N VAL A 129 5.94 12.04 2.11
CA VAL A 129 6.65 11.13 3.03
C VAL A 129 6.24 9.67 2.79
N LEU A 130 4.93 9.40 2.65
CA LEU A 130 4.43 8.05 2.36
C LEU A 130 4.93 7.51 1.01
N TRP A 131 5.02 8.39 0.00
CA TRP A 131 5.56 8.05 -1.31
C TRP A 131 7.05 7.71 -1.24
N LEU A 132 7.87 8.54 -0.58
CA LEU A 132 9.30 8.28 -0.37
C LEU A 132 9.53 6.96 0.38
N MET A 133 8.76 6.73 1.45
CA MET A 133 8.80 5.46 2.19
C MET A 133 8.42 4.27 1.32
N SER A 134 7.47 4.45 0.40
CA SER A 134 7.10 3.40 -0.55
C SER A 134 8.22 3.11 -1.55
N ILE A 135 8.91 4.12 -2.07
CA ILE A 135 10.10 3.94 -2.93
C ILE A 135 11.16 3.11 -2.21
N VAL A 136 11.54 3.53 -0.99
CA VAL A 136 12.53 2.84 -0.16
C VAL A 136 12.10 1.40 0.09
N ASN A 137 10.85 1.18 0.52
CA ASN A 137 10.37 -0.16 0.82
C ASN A 137 10.33 -1.08 -0.42
N VAL A 138 9.95 -0.57 -1.60
CA VAL A 138 9.94 -1.38 -2.83
C VAL A 138 11.36 -1.68 -3.30
N ALA A 139 12.27 -0.69 -3.25
CA ALA A 139 13.67 -0.86 -3.65
C ALA A 139 14.36 -1.92 -2.79
N PHE A 140 14.22 -1.84 -1.46
CA PHE A 140 14.85 -2.75 -0.50
C PHE A 140 14.04 -4.03 -0.22
N GLY A 141 12.96 -4.30 -0.96
CA GLY A 141 12.16 -5.53 -0.78
C GLY A 141 11.46 -5.64 0.59
N ARG A 142 11.20 -4.50 1.24
CA ARG A 142 10.46 -4.39 2.51
C ARG A 142 9.00 -4.02 2.31
N TYR A 143 8.56 -3.87 1.06
CA TYR A 143 7.20 -3.49 0.73
C TYR A 143 6.23 -4.65 0.97
N LYS A 144 5.30 -4.45 1.90
CA LYS A 144 4.29 -5.45 2.25
C LYS A 144 3.25 -5.56 1.13
N ILE A 145 2.97 -6.77 0.64
CA ILE A 145 2.00 -7.07 -0.42
C ILE A 145 0.94 -8.01 0.17
N PRO A 146 -0.37 -7.74 -0.03
CA PRO A 146 -1.41 -8.67 0.39
C PRO A 146 -1.40 -9.91 -0.50
N VAL A 147 -1.47 -11.08 0.13
CA VAL A 147 -1.51 -12.39 -0.52
C VAL A 147 -2.59 -13.24 0.13
N TYR A 148 -3.18 -14.13 -0.66
CA TYR A 148 -4.20 -15.06 -0.20
C TYR A 148 -4.02 -16.42 -0.86
N LYS A 149 -4.44 -17.45 -0.14
CA LYS A 149 -4.55 -18.84 -0.58
C LYS A 149 -5.71 -19.47 0.19
N ASP A 150 -6.48 -20.36 -0.44
CA ASP A 150 -7.68 -20.97 0.20
C ASP A 150 -7.35 -21.74 1.49
N GLU A 151 -6.12 -22.25 1.61
CA GLU A 151 -5.60 -22.91 2.80
C GLU A 151 -5.54 -21.99 4.04
N PHE A 152 -5.53 -20.66 3.87
CA PHE A 152 -5.48 -19.74 5.01
C PHE A 152 -6.78 -19.74 5.83
N SER A 153 -7.90 -20.04 5.15
CA SER A 153 -9.25 -20.06 5.72
C SER A 153 -9.63 -21.42 6.31
N LYS A 154 -8.98 -22.51 5.87
CA LYS A 154 -9.17 -23.85 6.43
C LYS A 154 -8.48 -23.96 7.80
N LYS A 155 -9.27 -23.90 8.87
CA LYS A 155 -8.84 -24.20 10.24
C LYS A 155 -8.67 -25.70 10.45
#